data_AF-A0A7W5LJD7-F1
#
_entry.id   AF-A0A7W5LJD7-F1
#
_cell.length_a   1.000
_cell.length_b   1.000
_cell.length_c   1.000
_cell.angle_alpha   90.00
_cell.angle_beta   90.00
_cell.angle_gamma   90.00
#
_symmetry.space_group_name_H-M   'P 1'
#
loop_
_entity.id
_entity.type
_entity.pdbx_description
1 polymer ?
#
loop_
_entity_poly.entity_id
_entity_poly.type
_entity_poly.pdbx_seq_one_letter_code
_entity_poly.pdbx_strand_id
1 'polypeptide(L)' 'MKFEEAFTLYGPDVEKIAEAMGIKPHKADRLINAAMNKRYEKAHRPVFDPAEYRRQNNLRLRAELREIRRRFA' A
#
# COMPACT_ATOMS: atom_id res chain seq x y z
N MET A 1 7.13 23.65 -14.43
CA MET A 1 6.11 22.59 -14.49
C MET A 1 6.26 21.70 -13.26
N LYS A 2 5.17 21.34 -12.57
CA LYS A 2 5.22 20.44 -11.41
C LYS A 2 5.22 18.98 -11.85
N PHE A 3 5.71 18.09 -10.99
CA PHE A 3 5.73 16.65 -11.25
C PHE A 3 4.33 16.08 -11.55
N GLU A 4 3.31 16.49 -10.79
CA GLU A 4 1.94 15.98 -10.98
C GLU A 4 1.35 16.37 -12.34
N GLU A 5 1.67 17.55 -12.84
CA GLU A 5 1.26 18.04 -14.16
C GLU A 5 1.97 17.23 -15.26
N ALA A 6 3.28 17.02 -15.12
CA ALA A 6 4.09 16.21 -16.03
C ALA A 6 3.65 14.76 -16.08
N PHE A 7 3.39 14.17 -14.90
CA PHE A 7 2.93 12.81 -14.76
C PHE A 7 1.51 12.59 -15.31
N THR A 8 0.65 13.62 -15.24
CA THR A 8 -0.68 13.58 -15.85
C THR A 8 -0.62 13.73 -17.37
N LEU A 9 0.27 14.57 -17.88
CA LEU A 9 0.40 14.86 -19.31
C LEU A 9 1.12 13.74 -20.07
N TYR A 10 2.23 13.22 -19.53
CA TYR A 10 3.10 12.27 -20.21
C TYR A 10 2.97 10.83 -19.70
N GLY A 11 2.23 10.60 -18.61
CA GLY A 11 2.19 9.31 -17.94
C GLY A 11 3.52 8.99 -17.22
N PRO A 12 3.82 7.71 -16.93
CA PRO A 12 5.08 7.30 -16.28
C PRO A 12 6.27 7.30 -17.25
N ASP A 13 6.40 8.32 -18.10
CA ASP A 13 7.50 8.49 -19.05
C ASP A 13 8.65 9.25 -18.39
N VAL A 14 9.72 8.52 -18.05
CA VAL A 14 10.87 9.03 -17.30
C VAL A 14 11.59 10.14 -18.06
N GLU A 15 11.76 10.02 -19.37
CA GLU A 15 12.54 10.97 -20.16
C GLU A 15 11.79 12.28 -20.35
N LYS A 16 10.50 12.21 -20.70
CA LYS A 16 9.67 13.42 -20.87
C LYS A 16 9.44 14.15 -19.56
N ILE A 17 9.27 13.42 -18.45
CA ILE A 17 9.16 14.04 -17.13
C ILE A 17 10.48 14.68 -16.72
N ALA A 18 11.61 14.01 -16.96
CA ALA A 18 12.93 14.55 -16.66
C ALA A 18 13.20 15.84 -17.44
N GLU A 19 12.91 15.85 -18.74
CA GLU A 19 13.03 17.02 -19.60
C GLU A 19 12.11 18.15 -19.15
N ALA A 20 10.82 17.87 -18.96
CA ALA A 20 9.82 18.88 -18.57
C ALA A 20 10.06 19.48 -17.17
N MET A 21 10.72 18.74 -16.27
CA MET A 21 11.09 19.20 -14.94
C MET A 21 12.52 19.75 -14.85
N GLY A 22 13.32 19.62 -15.91
CA GLY A 22 14.74 19.98 -15.87
C GLY A 22 15.55 19.18 -14.83
N ILE A 23 15.18 17.92 -14.59
CA ILE A 23 15.86 17.02 -13.63
C ILE A 23 16.55 15.87 -14.35
N LYS A 24 17.46 15.18 -13.65
CA LYS A 24 18.09 13.98 -14.19
C LYS A 24 17.07 12.83 -14.31
N PRO A 25 17.16 11.96 -15.33
CA PRO A 25 16.25 10.82 -15.52
C PRO A 25 16.09 9.93 -14.28
N HIS A 26 17.18 9.62 -13.57
CA HIS A 26 17.11 8.83 -12.34
C HIS A 26 16.33 9.49 -11.20
N LYS A 27 16.20 10.83 -11.20
CA LYS A 27 15.36 11.53 -10.22
C LYS A 27 13.89 11.45 -10.64
N ALA A 28 13.60 11.58 -11.94
CA ALA A 28 12.25 11.42 -12.48
C ALA A 28 11.72 10.01 -12.22
N ASP A 29 12.54 8.99 -12.46
CA ASP A 29 12.21 7.58 -12.19
C ASP A 29 11.82 7.36 -10.71
N ARG A 30 12.60 7.90 -9.76
CA ARG A 30 12.26 7.81 -8.33
C ARG A 30 10.92 8.46 -7.99
N LEU A 31 10.62 9.60 -8.61
CA LEU A 31 9.34 10.30 -8.38
C LEU A 31 8.16 9.52 -8.96
N ILE A 32 8.33 8.95 -10.15
CA ILE A 32 7.36 8.07 -10.80
C ILE A 32 7.10 6.85 -9.92
N ASN A 33 8.15 6.17 -9.47
CA ASN A 33 8.04 5.00 -8.60
C ASN A 33 7.34 5.34 -7.27
N ALA A 34 7.68 6.47 -6.65
CA ALA A 34 7.00 6.92 -5.44
C ALA A 34 5.50 7.21 -5.67
N ALA A 35 5.16 7.84 -6.79
CA ALA A 35 3.77 8.14 -7.13
C ALA A 35 2.96 6.87 -7.43
N MET A 36 3.55 5.90 -8.13
CA MET A 36 2.93 4.61 -8.41
C MET A 36 2.76 3.78 -7.13
N ASN A 37 3.78 3.73 -6.26
CA ASN A 37 3.67 3.04 -4.97
C ASN A 37 2.56 3.64 -4.11
N LYS A 38 2.46 4.97 -4.03
CA LYS A 38 1.37 5.64 -3.29
C LYS A 38 -0.01 5.28 -3.85
N ARG A 39 -0.16 5.16 -5.18
CA ARG A 39 -1.41 4.71 -5.81
C ARG A 39 -1.70 3.24 -5.49
N TYR A 40 -0.69 2.39 -5.55
CA TYR A 40 -0.79 0.98 -5.21
C TYR A 40 -1.20 0.79 -3.75
N GLU A 41 -0.54 1.46 -2.80
CA GLU A 41 -0.87 1.44 -1.38
C GLU A 41 -2.28 1.95 -1.11
N LYS A 42 -2.74 2.98 -1.82
CA LYS A 42 -4.12 3.47 -1.68
C LYS A 42 -5.14 2.44 -2.20
N ALA A 43 -4.86 1.77 -3.31
CA ALA A 43 -5.73 0.77 -3.89
C ALA A 43 -5.74 -0.56 -3.12
N HIS A 44 -4.58 -0.95 -2.56
CA HIS A 44 -4.38 -2.19 -1.82
C HIS A 44 -4.30 -1.97 -0.32
N ARG A 45 -4.74 -0.80 0.16
CA ARG A 45 -4.83 -0.57 1.60
C ARG A 45 -5.75 -1.65 2.14
N PRO A 46 -5.27 -2.52 3.05
CA PRO A 46 -6.15 -3.53 3.62
C PRO A 46 -7.31 -2.78 4.26
N VAL A 47 -8.52 -3.03 3.75
CA VAL A 47 -9.73 -2.53 4.37
C VAL A 47 -9.78 -3.24 5.71
N PHE A 48 -9.45 -2.55 6.78
CA PHE A 48 -9.64 -3.09 8.12
C PHE A 48 -11.13 -3.32 8.30
N ASP A 49 -11.56 -4.59 8.25
CA ASP A 49 -12.92 -4.99 8.60
C ASP A 49 -12.94 -5.31 10.12
N PRO A 50 -13.55 -4.43 10.95
CA PRO A 50 -13.62 -4.66 12.39
C PRO A 50 -14.43 -5.92 12.74
N ALA A 51 -15.36 -6.37 11.89
CA ALA A 51 -16.13 -7.59 12.12
C ALA A 51 -15.26 -8.83 11.90
N GLU A 52 -14.46 -8.85 10.84
CA GLU A 52 -13.53 -9.95 10.54
C GLU A 52 -12.45 -10.06 11.64
N TYR A 53 -11.89 -8.93 12.08
CA TYR A 53 -10.91 -8.89 13.16
C TYR A 53 -11.48 -9.48 14.47
N ARG A 54 -12.70 -9.06 14.86
CA ARG A 54 -13.37 -9.61 16.07
C ARG A 54 -13.67 -11.11 15.93
N ARG A 55 -14.05 -11.56 14.75
CA ARG A 55 -14.32 -12.99 14.48
C ARG A 55 -13.05 -13.82 14.63
N GLN A 56 -11.93 -13.40 14.03
CA GLN A 56 -10.64 -14.09 14.19
C GLN A 56 -10.20 -14.13 15.65
N ASN A 57 -10.33 -13.03 16.37
CA ASN A 57 -9.94 -12.98 17.78
C ASN A 57 -10.79 -13.93 18.65
N ASN A 58 -12.11 -13.94 18.45
CA ASN A 58 -13.00 -14.87 19.14
C ASN A 58 -12.71 -16.34 18.82
N LEU A 59 -12.30 -16.65 17.57
CA LEU A 59 -11.90 -18.01 17.21
C LEU A 59 -10.62 -18.44 17.93
N ARG A 60 -9.61 -17.56 18.01
CA ARG A 60 -8.38 -17.80 18.78
C ARG A 60 -8.68 -18.05 20.25
N LEU A 61 -9.42 -17.14 20.89
CA LEU A 61 -9.83 -17.27 22.29
C LEU A 61 -10.59 -18.59 22.56
N ARG A 62 -11.49 -19.00 21.65
CA ARG A 62 -12.22 -20.26 21.78
C ARG A 62 -11.35 -21.50 21.57
N ALA A 63 -10.26 -21.40 20.81
CA ALA A 63 -9.30 -22.48 20.65
C ALA A 63 -8.45 -22.63 21.91
N GLU A 64 -7.92 -21.52 22.42
CA GLU A 64 -7.16 -21.49 23.68
C GLU A 64 -7.99 -22.02 24.86
N LEU A 65 -9.24 -21.57 25.00
CA LEU A 65 -10.14 -22.06 26.05
C LEU A 65 -10.43 -23.56 25.93
N ARG A 66 -10.46 -24.11 24.71
CA ARG A 66 -10.61 -25.57 24.51
C ARG A 66 -9.38 -26.34 24.95
N GLU A 67 -8.19 -25.83 24.67
CA GLU A 67 -6.94 -26.45 25.11
C GLU A 67 -6.79 -26.39 26.63
N ILE A 68 -7.09 -25.25 27.25
CA ILE A 68 -7.10 -25.10 28.71
C ILE A 68 -8.06 -26.11 29.33
N ARG A 69 -9.30 -26.20 28.83
CA ARG A 69 -10.28 -27.18 29.32
C ARG A 69 -9.82 -28.62 29.18
N ARG A 70 -9.11 -28.98 28.10
CA ARG A 70 -8.52 -30.32 27.94
C ARG A 70 -7.37 -30.59 28.91
N ARG A 71 -6.63 -29.56 29.33
CA ARG A 71 -5.47 -29.68 30.22
C ARG A 71 -5.86 -29.84 31.69
N PHE A 72 -7.05 -29.33 32.05
CA PHE A 72 -7.58 -29.35 33.42
C PHE A 72 -8.83 -30.22 33.59
N ALA A 73 -9.14 -31.08 32.61
CA ALA A 73 -10.14 -32.15 32.68
C ALA A 73 -9.44 -33.50 32.72
#